data_AF-A0A6I9W2R3-F1
#
_entry.id   AF-A0A6I9W2R3-F1
#
_cell.length_a   1.000
_cell.length_b   1.000
_cell.length_c   1.000
_cell.angle_alpha   90.00
_cell.angle_beta   90.00
_cell.angle_gamma   90.00
#
_symmetry.space_group_name_H-M   'P 1'
#
loop_
_entity.id
_entity.type
_entity.pdbx_description
1 polymer ?
#
loop_
_entity_poly.entity_id
_entity_poly.type
_entity_poly.pdbx_seq_one_letter_code
_entity_poly.pdbx_strand_id
1 'polypeptide(L)'
;MNASGVRVKIYDGEKCIHEHEATRSNGDDLKTLMQNLRDMQSNVNDFLTVLVQQRDASGGAQKTASQSISSDSDSIEEDGEEDDKTEANETQTNPKKCKLSI
;
A
#
# COMPACT_ATOMS: atom_id res chain seq x y z
N MET A 1 11.60 -36.06 -7.35
CA MET A 1 11.89 -34.82 -6.61
C MET A 1 10.73 -33.87 -6.82
N ASN A 2 10.08 -33.41 -5.74
CA ASN A 2 9.00 -32.43 -5.84
C ASN A 2 9.65 -31.06 -6.03
N ALA A 3 9.50 -30.49 -7.22
CA ALA A 3 9.97 -29.16 -7.51
C ALA A 3 9.08 -28.16 -6.77
N SER A 4 9.64 -27.43 -5.80
CA SER A 4 8.92 -26.42 -5.04
C SER A 4 9.01 -25.09 -5.79
N GLY A 5 7.86 -24.47 -6.02
CA GLY A 5 7.75 -23.18 -6.70
C GLY A 5 6.77 -22.27 -5.96
N VAL A 6 6.97 -20.96 -6.09
CA VAL A 6 6.06 -19.95 -5.55
C VAL A 6 5.13 -19.55 -6.68
N ARG A 7 3.82 -19.66 -6.46
CA ARG A 7 2.79 -19.19 -7.40
C ARG A 7 1.90 -18.19 -6.69
N VAL A 8 1.64 -17.07 -7.37
CA VAL A 8 0.68 -16.06 -6.92
C VAL A 8 -0.39 -15.89 -7.99
N LYS A 9 -1.64 -15.76 -7.54
CA LYS A 9 -2.78 -15.37 -8.36
C LYS A 9 -3.52 -14.24 -7.65
N ILE A 10 -3.85 -13.19 -8.37
CA ILE A 10 -4.67 -12.07 -7.88
C ILE A 10 -5.96 -12.07 -8.67
N TYR A 11 -7.08 -11.99 -7.95
CA TYR A 11 -8.41 -12.04 -8.51
C TYR A 11 -9.15 -10.72 -8.27
N ASP A 12 -9.94 -10.32 -9.26
CA ASP A 12 -11.00 -9.33 -9.12
C ASP A 12 -12.34 -10.06 -9.24
N GLY A 13 -12.99 -10.28 -8.10
CA GLY A 13 -14.11 -11.22 -7.99
C GLY A 13 -13.67 -12.64 -8.38
N GLU A 14 -14.32 -13.20 -9.42
CA GLU A 14 -14.00 -14.53 -9.95
C GLU A 14 -12.92 -14.51 -11.04
N LYS A 15 -12.55 -13.33 -11.54
CA LYS A 15 -11.61 -13.19 -12.66
C LYS A 15 -10.17 -13.15 -12.15
N CYS A 16 -9.33 -14.08 -12.61
CA CYS A 16 -7.88 -13.98 -12.42
C CYS A 16 -7.33 -12.82 -13.27
N ILE A 17 -6.84 -11.77 -12.61
CA ILE A 17 -6.31 -10.57 -13.28
C ILE A 17 -4.77 -10.55 -13.31
N HIS A 18 -4.14 -11.41 -12.52
CA HIS A 18 -2.69 -11.57 -12.49
C HIS A 18 -2.34 -12.98 -12.03
N GLU A 19 -1.44 -13.64 -12.75
CA GLU A 19 -0.88 -14.93 -12.38
C GLU A 19 0.62 -14.90 -12.67
N HIS A 20 1.40 -15.28 -11.66
CA HIS A 20 2.85 -15.40 -11.79
C HIS A 20 3.33 -16.64 -11.05
N GLU A 21 4.19 -17.43 -11.69
CA GLU A 21 4.87 -18.59 -11.09
C GLU A 21 6.38 -18.36 -11.20
N ALA A 22 7.05 -18.36 -10.06
CA ALA A 22 8.50 -18.29 -10.01
C ALA A 22 9.13 -19.58 -10.54
N THR A 23 10.33 -19.46 -11.11
CA THR A 23 11.12 -20.62 -11.56
C THR A 23 11.27 -21.62 -10.42
N ARG A 24 10.90 -22.87 -10.69
CA ARG A 24 10.94 -23.92 -9.66
C ARG A 24 12.38 -24.19 -9.25
N SER A 25 12.62 -24.23 -7.94
CA SER A 25 13.91 -24.63 -7.39
C SER A 25 13.87 -26.10 -7.00
N ASN A 26 15.05 -26.73 -6.95
CA ASN A 26 15.18 -27.97 -6.21
C ASN A 26 14.83 -27.70 -4.73
N GLY A 27 14.24 -28.69 -4.07
CA GLY A 27 13.71 -28.56 -2.71
C GLY A 27 14.74 -28.12 -1.66
N ASP A 28 16.03 -28.29 -1.93
CA ASP A 28 17.13 -27.94 -1.02
C ASP A 28 17.82 -26.60 -1.32
N ASP A 29 17.32 -25.84 -2.31
CA ASP A 29 17.92 -24.54 -2.68
C ASP A 29 17.20 -23.36 -2.00
N LEU A 30 17.54 -23.14 -0.73
CA LEU A 30 17.01 -22.03 0.06
C LEU A 30 17.34 -20.66 -0.55
N LYS A 31 18.52 -20.52 -1.18
CA LYS A 31 18.94 -19.24 -1.77
C LYS A 31 18.02 -18.86 -2.92
N THR A 32 17.75 -19.80 -3.82
CA THR A 32 16.82 -19.58 -4.94
C THR A 32 15.40 -19.35 -4.44
N LEU A 33 14.94 -20.08 -3.41
CA LEU A 33 13.62 -19.84 -2.82
C LEU A 33 13.49 -18.42 -2.26
N MET A 34 14.48 -17.95 -1.51
CA MET A 34 14.48 -16.59 -0.96
C MET A 34 14.50 -15.52 -2.04
N GLN A 35 15.23 -15.75 -3.14
CA GLN A 35 15.23 -14.84 -4.28
C GLN A 35 13.86 -14.80 -4.96
N ASN A 36 13.30 -15.97 -5.27
CA ASN A 36 11.96 -16.09 -5.85
C ASN A 36 10.88 -15.39 -5.02
N LEU A 37 10.96 -15.46 -3.69
CA LEU A 37 10.02 -14.77 -2.80
C LEU A 37 10.14 -13.24 -2.90
N ARG A 38 11.37 -12.71 -2.97
CA ARG A 38 11.59 -11.26 -3.14
C ARG A 38 11.15 -10.78 -4.51
N ASP A 39 11.44 -11.54 -5.56
CA ASP A 39 11.05 -11.20 -6.92
C ASP A 39 9.52 -11.21 -7.06
N MET A 40 8.86 -12.22 -6.47
CA MET A 40 7.40 -12.29 -6.41
C MET A 40 6.80 -11.11 -5.65
N GLN A 41 7.39 -10.73 -4.51
CA GLN A 41 6.94 -9.57 -3.74
C GLN A 41 7.02 -8.28 -4.57
N SER A 42 8.15 -8.03 -5.22
CA SER A 42 8.33 -6.86 -6.09
C SER A 42 7.33 -6.87 -7.24
N ASN A 43 7.15 -8.02 -7.91
CA ASN A 43 6.22 -8.16 -9.03
C ASN A 43 4.76 -7.87 -8.63
N VAL A 44 4.32 -8.39 -7.48
CA VAL A 44 2.99 -8.11 -6.94
C VAL A 44 2.84 -6.63 -6.58
N ASN A 45 3.84 -6.03 -5.95
CA ASN A 45 3.82 -4.62 -5.59
C ASN A 45 3.73 -3.71 -6.82
N ASP A 46 4.51 -4.01 -7.86
CA ASP A 46 4.49 -3.27 -9.12
C ASP A 46 3.11 -3.37 -9.77
N PHE A 47 2.54 -4.58 -9.83
CA PHE A 47 1.21 -4.81 -10.38
C PHE A 47 0.13 -4.01 -9.64
N LEU A 48 0.10 -4.09 -8.30
CA LEU A 48 -0.87 -3.35 -7.49
C LEU A 48 -0.66 -1.83 -7.59
N THR A 49 0.59 -1.37 -7.69
CA THR A 49 0.91 0.05 -7.89
C THR A 49 0.34 0.57 -9.20
N VAL A 50 0.49 -0.20 -10.30
CA VAL A 50 -0.10 0.14 -11.60
C VAL A 50 -1.63 0.22 -11.51
N LEU A 51 -2.29 -0.70 -10.80
CA LEU A 51 -3.74 -0.66 -10.62
C LEU A 51 -4.20 0.57 -9.84
N VAL A 52 -3.48 0.97 -8.80
CA VAL A 52 -3.77 2.20 -8.03
C VAL A 52 -3.61 3.43 -8.92
N GLN A 53 -2.51 3.52 -9.67
CA GLN A 53 -2.27 4.65 -10.58
C GLN A 53 -3.34 4.76 -11.67
N GLN A 54 -3.79 3.64 -12.23
CA GLN A 54 -4.87 3.61 -13.22
C GLN A 54 -6.20 4.08 -12.61
N ARG A 55 -6.50 3.69 -11.37
CA ARG A 55 -7.68 4.19 -10.64
C ARG A 55 -7.59 5.70 -10.47
N ASP A 56 -6.45 6.22 -10.02
CA ASP A 56 -6.30 7.65 -9.74
C ASP A 56 -6.36 8.50 -11.03
N ALA A 57 -5.78 7.99 -12.13
CA ALA A 57 -5.88 8.60 -13.45
C ALA A 57 -7.33 8.58 -14.00
N SER A 58 -8.07 7.49 -13.78
CA SER A 58 -9.47 7.36 -14.20
C SER A 58 -10.44 8.14 -13.30
N GLY A 59 -10.13 8.24 -12.00
CA GLY A 59 -10.95 8.90 -10.98
C GLY A 59 -10.93 10.42 -11.05
N GLY A 60 -9.93 11.02 -11.70
CA GLY A 60 -9.88 12.45 -12.01
C GLY A 60 -10.98 12.92 -12.99
N ALA A 61 -11.53 12.01 -13.82
CA ALA A 61 -12.57 12.34 -14.80
C ALA A 61 -14.01 12.10 -14.32
N GLN A 62 -14.21 11.33 -13.23
CA GLN A 62 -15.55 10.89 -12.81
C GLN A 62 -16.05 11.51 -11.50
N LYS A 63 -15.25 12.35 -10.81
CA LYS A 63 -15.65 12.92 -9.51
C LYS A 63 -16.37 14.27 -9.57
N THR A 64 -16.66 14.81 -10.75
CA THR A 64 -17.30 16.14 -10.92
C THR A 64 -18.74 16.12 -11.43
N ALA A 65 -19.39 14.96 -11.57
CA ALA A 65 -20.72 14.87 -12.19
C ALA A 65 -21.88 14.47 -11.26
N SER A 66 -21.72 14.45 -9.93
CA SER A 66 -22.83 14.15 -9.01
C SER A 66 -22.63 14.78 -7.62
N GLN A 67 -22.48 16.10 -7.57
CA GLN A 67 -22.86 16.86 -6.38
C GLN A 67 -23.86 17.91 -6.82
N SER A 68 -25.11 17.47 -6.96
CA SER A 68 -26.26 18.35 -7.09
C SER A 68 -26.36 19.17 -5.81
N ILE A 69 -26.04 20.45 -5.94
CA ILE A 69 -26.42 21.54 -5.05
C ILE A 69 -27.92 21.41 -4.72
N SER A 70 -28.25 21.03 -3.49
CA SER A 70 -29.53 21.34 -2.87
C SER A 70 -29.23 22.32 -1.74
N SER A 71 -29.27 23.60 -2.09
CA SER A 71 -29.24 24.69 -1.11
C SER A 71 -30.58 24.71 -0.38
N ASP A 72 -30.63 24.07 0.79
CA ASP A 72 -31.59 24.45 1.83
C ASP A 72 -30.80 25.09 2.96
N SER A 73 -30.88 26.42 2.94
CA SER A 73 -30.43 27.35 3.96
C SER A 73 -31.21 27.12 5.24
N ASP A 74 -30.53 26.95 6.36
CA ASP A 74 -30.96 27.58 7.61
C ASP A 74 -29.75 27.94 8.48
N SER A 75 -29.65 29.24 8.75
CA SER A 75 -28.63 29.91 9.52
C SER A 75 -28.58 29.45 10.97
N ILE A 76 -27.37 29.31 11.51
CA ILE A 76 -27.11 29.75 12.88
C ILE A 76 -25.70 30.35 12.96
N GLU A 77 -25.66 31.61 13.38
CA GLU A 77 -24.46 32.40 13.64
C GLU A 77 -24.01 32.18 15.10
N GLU A 78 -22.72 31.97 15.32
CA GLU A 78 -21.90 32.33 16.51
C GLU A 78 -20.45 31.91 16.16
N ASP A 79 -19.55 32.82 15.79
CA ASP A 79 -18.73 33.68 16.68
C ASP A 79 -17.98 32.83 17.73
N GLY A 80 -16.66 32.75 17.84
CA GLY A 80 -15.53 33.45 17.24
C GLY A 80 -14.23 32.89 17.84
N GLU A 81 -13.12 33.56 17.53
CA GLU A 81 -11.77 33.42 18.11
C GLU A 81 -10.75 32.54 17.37
N GLU A 82 -9.97 33.24 16.53
CA GLU A 82 -8.60 32.96 16.14
C GLU A 82 -7.68 33.02 17.38
N ASP A 83 -6.74 32.08 17.53
CA ASP A 83 -5.50 32.33 18.26
C ASP A 83 -4.33 31.49 17.73
N ASP A 84 -3.16 31.98 18.07
CA ASP A 84 -1.90 32.10 17.37
C ASP A 84 -1.01 30.83 17.33
N LYS A 85 0.03 30.93 16.49
CA LYS A 85 1.21 30.07 16.34
C LYS A 85 1.77 29.56 17.68
N THR A 86 2.43 28.38 17.67
CA THR A 86 3.90 28.28 17.88
C THR A 86 4.45 26.84 17.82
N GLU A 87 5.61 26.76 17.16
CA GLU A 87 6.82 25.99 17.51
C GLU A 87 6.86 24.45 17.44
N ALA A 88 7.86 24.03 16.67
CA ALA A 88 8.41 22.69 16.61
C ALA A 88 8.93 22.21 17.97
N ASN A 89 8.78 20.92 18.28
CA ASN A 89 9.71 20.28 19.22
C ASN A 89 9.92 18.78 18.92
N GLU A 90 11.01 18.52 18.23
CA GLU A 90 12.04 17.49 18.49
C GLU A 90 11.63 16.08 18.97
N THR A 91 11.87 15.12 18.06
CA THR A 91 12.53 13.83 18.27
C THR A 91 12.67 13.29 19.70
N GLN A 92 11.90 12.26 20.03
CA GLN A 92 12.21 11.34 21.12
C GLN A 92 12.59 9.96 20.55
N THR A 93 13.88 9.75 20.25
CA THR A 93 14.42 8.41 19.96
C THR A 93 14.95 7.81 21.26
N ASN A 94 14.54 6.57 21.56
CA ASN A 94 14.92 5.86 22.77
C ASN A 94 15.86 4.69 22.42
N PRO A 95 17.19 4.78 22.65
CA PRO A 95 18.09 3.68 22.40
C PRO A 95 18.26 2.83 23.68
N LYS A 96 17.55 1.70 23.76
CA LYS A 96 17.87 0.66 24.76
C LYS A 96 19.17 -0.04 24.35
N LYS A 97 20.25 0.31 25.04
CA LYS A 97 21.57 -0.33 24.91
C LYS A 97 21.53 -1.76 25.47
N CYS A 98 21.72 -2.78 24.63
CA CYS A 98 22.03 -4.14 25.09
C CYS A 98 23.53 -4.20 25.43
N LYS A 99 23.86 -4.47 26.70
CA LYS A 99 25.22 -4.78 27.15
C LYS A 99 25.63 -6.16 26.61
N LEU A 100 26.68 -6.18 25.80
CA LEU A 100 27.45 -7.37 25.49
C LEU A 100 28.30 -7.70 26.72
N SER A 101 28.08 -8.87 27.34
CA SER A 101 28.99 -9.38 28.37
C SER A 101 30.08 -10.18 27.65
N ILE A 102 31.34 -9.87 27.97
CA ILE A 102 32.54 -10.58 27.51
C ILE A 102 32.59 -11.97 28.17
#